data_AF-A0A6C0CAS0-F1
#
_entry.id   AF-A0A6C0CAS0-F1
#
_cell.length_a   1.000
_cell.length_b   1.000
_cell.length_c   1.000
_cell.angle_alpha   90.00
_cell.angle_beta   90.00
_cell.angle_gamma   90.00
#
_symmetry.space_group_name_H-M   'P 1'
#
loop_
_entity.id
_entity.type
_entity.pdbx_description
1 polymer ?
#
loop_
_entity_poly.entity_id
_entity_poly.type
_entity_poly.pdbx_seq_one_letter_code
_entity_poly.pdbx_strand_id
1 'polypeptide(L)'
;MENDFCAKNMTAFKINGIEYVMFNHVLKTMSIFEALNDGDGDKMLEIEYDIAPEKINVAFHIINDKNYDRINRNDKLSNHLEMIGFMKYLGIPDDMMEDLIGKMTNGSIIEYVDECKKITYDDNMLFFFENYHFWRLNSNNEKFAERRLMGTFNLFFEKINVDHFSITFRKKVIKSMILSMLPINMSMLHVEDVPPTVNRCCCYFACGDVYPTILKLTLQYIATLGLKVGNLIDDTETLSDIIADNIAEFLIFRHKIAA
;
A
#
# COMPACT_ATOMS: atom_id res chain seq x y z
N MET A 1 -13.40 -28.36 25.41
CA MET A 1 -12.11 -27.97 24.80
C MET A 1 -11.62 -29.19 24.06
N GLU A 2 -11.75 -29.19 22.75
CA GLU A 2 -10.99 -30.12 21.91
C GLU A 2 -9.51 -29.78 22.07
N ASN A 3 -8.65 -30.80 22.12
CA ASN A 3 -7.22 -30.59 22.21
C ASN A 3 -6.69 -30.13 20.85
N ASP A 4 -6.63 -28.81 20.64
CA ASP A 4 -6.17 -28.19 19.39
C ASP A 4 -4.72 -28.56 19.04
N PHE A 5 -3.94 -29.04 20.02
CA PHE A 5 -2.53 -29.42 19.89
C PHE A 5 -2.34 -30.94 19.85
N CYS A 6 -3.11 -31.64 19.01
CA CYS A 6 -2.94 -33.08 18.77
C CYS A 6 -2.65 -33.39 17.30
N ALA A 7 -2.01 -34.53 17.03
CA ALA A 7 -1.65 -34.93 15.67
C ALA A 7 -2.85 -35.03 14.71
N LYS A 8 -4.06 -35.27 15.23
CA LYS A 8 -5.30 -35.28 14.44
C LYS A 8 -5.72 -33.88 13.95
N ASN A 9 -5.21 -32.83 14.58
CA ASN A 9 -5.45 -31.43 14.25
C ASN A 9 -4.25 -30.80 13.53
N MET A 10 -3.44 -31.63 12.86
CA MET A 10 -2.34 -31.19 12.00
C MET A 10 -2.58 -31.70 10.58
N THR A 11 -2.15 -30.91 9.60
CA THR A 11 -2.16 -31.29 8.19
C THR A 11 -0.74 -31.22 7.65
N ALA A 12 -0.36 -32.25 6.91
CA ALA A 12 0.88 -32.29 6.15
C ALA A 12 0.65 -31.74 4.74
N PHE A 13 1.59 -30.95 4.23
CA PHE A 13 1.59 -30.43 2.87
C PHE A 13 3.04 -30.26 2.39
N LYS A 14 3.22 -29.99 1.09
CA LYS A 14 4.54 -29.74 0.50
C LYS A 14 4.66 -28.34 -0.05
N ILE A 15 5.84 -27.76 0.08
CA ILE A 15 6.26 -26.59 -0.69
C ILE A 15 7.59 -26.94 -1.36
N ASN A 16 7.65 -26.82 -2.69
CA ASN A 16 8.83 -27.15 -3.49
C ASN A 16 9.42 -28.55 -3.18
N GLY A 17 8.55 -29.55 -3.03
CA GLY A 17 8.93 -30.91 -2.69
C GLY A 17 9.33 -31.18 -1.23
N ILE A 18 9.43 -30.14 -0.38
CA ILE A 18 9.74 -30.28 1.06
C ILE A 18 8.43 -30.43 1.84
N GLU A 19 8.38 -31.44 2.71
CA GLU A 19 7.22 -31.72 3.56
C GLU A 19 7.21 -30.84 4.82
N TYR A 20 6.05 -30.22 5.08
CA TYR A 20 5.76 -29.40 6.25
C TYR A 20 4.53 -29.94 6.97
N VAL A 21 4.49 -29.76 8.29
CA VAL A 21 3.34 -30.12 9.13
C VAL A 21 2.98 -28.91 9.98
N MET A 22 1.69 -28.55 9.97
CA MET A 22 1.19 -27.40 10.70
C MET A 22 -0.16 -27.69 11.34
N PHE A 23 -0.47 -27.02 12.44
CA PHE A 23 -1.78 -27.12 13.08
C PHE A 23 -2.88 -26.50 12.21
N ASN A 24 -4.04 -27.15 12.18
CA ASN A 24 -5.18 -26.75 11.35
C ASN A 24 -5.67 -25.33 11.69
N HIS A 25 -5.58 -24.92 12.96
CA HIS A 25 -5.96 -23.56 13.37
C HIS A 25 -4.99 -22.49 12.82
N VAL A 26 -3.72 -22.83 12.60
CA VAL A 26 -2.74 -21.95 11.96
C VAL A 26 -2.98 -21.94 10.46
N LEU A 27 -3.25 -23.10 9.85
CA LEU A 27 -3.57 -23.18 8.42
C LEU A 27 -4.78 -22.34 8.03
N LYS A 28 -5.78 -22.23 8.92
CA LYS A 28 -6.96 -21.35 8.73
C LYS A 28 -6.64 -19.86 8.64
N THR A 29 -5.42 -19.44 9.00
CA THR A 29 -4.98 -18.05 8.78
C THR A 29 -4.55 -17.81 7.34
N MET A 30 -4.36 -18.86 6.54
CA MET A 30 -3.92 -18.81 5.16
C MET A 30 -5.07 -19.19 4.24
N SER A 31 -5.67 -18.23 3.55
CA SER A 31 -6.85 -18.48 2.71
C SER A 31 -6.56 -19.42 1.53
N ILE A 32 -5.30 -19.60 1.14
CA ILE A 32 -4.92 -20.56 0.11
C ILE A 32 -5.36 -22.00 0.47
N PHE A 33 -5.35 -22.35 1.76
CA PHE A 33 -5.77 -23.68 2.21
C PHE A 33 -7.29 -23.86 2.22
N GLU A 34 -8.08 -22.78 2.19
CA GLU A 34 -9.52 -22.87 1.96
C GLU A 34 -9.81 -23.19 0.49
N ALA A 35 -9.14 -22.50 -0.43
CA ALA A 35 -9.30 -22.70 -1.87
C ALA A 35 -8.81 -24.08 -2.36
N LEU A 36 -7.82 -24.66 -1.69
CA LEU A 36 -7.21 -25.93 -2.09
C LEU A 36 -7.92 -27.16 -1.51
N ASN A 37 -8.80 -26.99 -0.52
CA ASN A 37 -9.61 -28.08 0.05
C ASN A 37 -10.81 -28.52 -0.82
N ASP A 38 -11.06 -27.83 -1.94
CA ASP A 38 -12.13 -28.16 -2.90
C ASP A 38 -11.72 -29.24 -3.94
N GLY A 39 -10.47 -29.75 -3.88
CA GLY A 39 -9.93 -30.76 -4.79
C GLY A 39 -9.80 -32.16 -4.18
N ASP A 40 -9.86 -33.20 -5.03
CA ASP A 40 -9.79 -34.65 -4.70
C ASP A 40 -8.96 -34.98 -3.44
N GLY A 41 -9.66 -35.36 -2.36
CA GLY A 41 -9.15 -35.48 -0.99
C GLY A 41 -8.12 -36.58 -0.71
N ASP A 42 -7.54 -37.21 -1.72
CA ASP A 42 -6.55 -38.29 -1.57
C ASP A 42 -5.11 -37.86 -1.89
N LYS A 43 -4.89 -36.64 -2.42
CA LYS A 43 -3.54 -36.15 -2.72
C LYS A 43 -3.08 -35.14 -1.69
N MET A 44 -1.89 -35.39 -1.13
CA MET A 44 -1.18 -34.41 -0.30
C MET A 44 -1.01 -33.12 -1.08
N LEU A 45 -1.39 -32.00 -0.47
CA LEU A 45 -1.30 -30.69 -1.09
C LEU A 45 0.16 -30.34 -1.38
N GLU A 46 0.45 -29.87 -2.60
CA GLU A 46 1.77 -29.38 -3.00
C GLU A 46 1.66 -27.99 -3.62
N ILE A 47 2.47 -27.08 -3.08
CA ILE A 47 2.59 -25.69 -3.54
C ILE A 47 3.96 -25.53 -4.19
N GLU A 48 3.96 -25.01 -5.42
CA GLU A 48 5.19 -24.59 -6.11
C GLU A 48 5.30 -23.06 -6.05
N TYR A 49 6.35 -22.56 -5.41
CA TYR A 49 6.61 -21.13 -5.28
C TYR A 49 8.11 -20.87 -5.21
N ASP A 50 8.64 -19.92 -5.99
CA ASP A 50 10.07 -19.60 -5.99
C ASP A 50 10.47 -18.88 -4.69
N ILE A 51 10.76 -19.66 -3.64
CA ILE A 51 11.18 -19.17 -2.32
C ILE A 51 12.12 -20.15 -1.63
N ALA A 52 13.13 -19.60 -0.96
CA ALA A 52 14.08 -20.39 -0.19
C ALA A 52 13.44 -21.02 1.07
N PRO A 53 13.79 -22.27 1.45
CA PRO A 53 13.23 -22.95 2.63
C PRO A 53 13.41 -22.19 3.94
N GLU A 54 14.51 -21.46 4.10
CA GLU A 54 14.78 -20.64 5.28
C GLU A 54 13.75 -19.52 5.44
N LYS A 55 13.29 -18.95 4.32
CA LYS A 55 12.28 -17.89 4.31
C LYS A 55 10.90 -18.44 4.60
N ILE A 56 10.55 -19.61 4.04
CA ILE A 56 9.32 -20.34 4.40
C ILE A 56 9.26 -20.55 5.92
N ASN A 57 10.37 -20.98 6.52
CA ASN A 57 10.42 -21.21 7.96
C ASN A 57 10.18 -19.93 8.77
N VAL A 58 10.76 -18.80 8.35
CA VAL A 58 10.49 -17.49 8.99
C VAL A 58 9.03 -17.09 8.85
N ALA A 59 8.44 -17.22 7.65
CA ALA A 59 7.02 -16.95 7.42
C ALA A 59 6.14 -17.79 8.35
N PHE A 60 6.40 -19.09 8.46
CA PHE A 60 5.61 -19.97 9.33
C PHE A 60 5.73 -19.67 10.81
N HIS A 61 6.89 -19.21 11.28
CA HIS A 61 6.98 -18.67 12.63
C HIS A 61 6.08 -17.43 12.78
N ILE A 62 6.18 -16.46 11.88
CA ILE A 62 5.34 -15.25 11.92
C ILE A 62 3.84 -15.60 11.94
N ILE A 63 3.41 -16.53 11.09
CA ILE A 63 2.01 -16.95 10.98
C ILE A 63 1.54 -17.67 12.25
N ASN A 64 2.37 -18.55 12.81
CA ASN A 64 2.02 -19.36 13.97
C ASN A 64 2.00 -18.58 15.29
N ASP A 65 2.99 -17.72 15.55
CA ASP A 65 3.19 -17.10 16.86
C ASP A 65 3.52 -15.59 16.81
N LYS A 66 3.35 -14.95 15.65
CA LYS A 66 3.67 -13.52 15.43
C LYS A 66 5.12 -13.17 15.78
N ASN A 67 6.05 -14.12 15.63
CA ASN A 67 7.47 -13.92 15.95
C ASN A 67 8.22 -13.14 14.84
N TYR A 68 7.96 -11.84 14.78
CA TYR A 68 8.60 -10.92 13.85
C TYR A 68 10.09 -10.67 14.12
N ASP A 69 10.62 -11.08 15.29
CA ASP A 69 12.04 -10.91 15.64
C ASP A 69 12.97 -11.80 14.79
N ARG A 70 12.40 -12.79 14.10
CA ARG A 70 13.13 -13.63 13.13
C ARG A 70 13.40 -12.94 11.79
N ILE A 71 12.81 -11.77 11.55
CA ILE A 71 13.06 -11.00 10.33
C ILE A 71 14.46 -10.37 10.41
N ASN A 72 15.34 -10.75 9.48
CA ASN A 72 16.60 -10.05 9.31
C ASN A 72 16.37 -8.69 8.64
N ARG A 73 16.31 -7.63 9.44
CA ARG A 73 16.08 -6.26 8.96
C ARG A 73 17.22 -5.71 8.10
N ASN A 74 18.41 -6.30 8.18
CA ASN A 74 19.58 -5.90 7.39
C ASN A 74 19.73 -6.71 6.10
N ASP A 75 18.75 -7.55 5.78
CA ASP A 75 18.77 -8.33 4.55
C ASP A 75 18.52 -7.44 3.32
N LYS A 76 18.81 -7.98 2.14
CA LYS A 76 18.55 -7.30 0.87
C LYS A 76 17.05 -7.10 0.68
N LEU A 77 16.67 -5.95 0.14
CA LEU A 77 15.28 -5.64 -0.21
C LEU A 77 14.61 -6.75 -1.04
N SER A 78 15.31 -7.34 -2.00
CA SER A 78 14.78 -8.45 -2.81
C SER A 78 14.31 -9.64 -1.95
N ASN A 79 15.01 -9.93 -0.85
CA ASN A 79 14.63 -11.01 0.07
C ASN A 79 13.38 -10.65 0.88
N HIS A 80 13.20 -9.37 1.24
CA HIS A 80 11.97 -8.89 1.87
C HIS A 80 10.79 -8.95 0.89
N LEU A 81 10.98 -8.54 -0.37
CA LEU A 81 9.93 -8.60 -1.39
C LEU A 81 9.49 -10.03 -1.71
N GLU A 82 10.43 -10.98 -1.78
CA GLU A 82 10.12 -12.41 -1.96
C GLU A 82 9.29 -12.96 -0.79
N MET A 83 9.64 -12.60 0.46
CA MET A 83 8.86 -12.97 1.63
C MET A 83 7.44 -12.41 1.60
N ILE A 84 7.30 -11.12 1.23
CA ILE A 84 6.00 -10.47 1.08
C ILE A 84 5.16 -11.14 0.00
N GLY A 85 5.77 -11.42 -1.16
CA GLY A 85 5.12 -12.13 -2.26
C GLY A 85 4.61 -13.51 -1.82
N PHE A 86 5.42 -14.26 -1.07
CA PHE A 86 5.02 -15.56 -0.56
C PHE A 86 3.89 -15.49 0.47
N MET A 87 3.99 -14.61 1.47
CA MET A 87 2.94 -14.44 2.47
C MET A 87 1.63 -13.94 1.85
N LYS A 88 1.71 -13.05 0.86
CA LYS A 88 0.55 -12.64 0.06
C LYS A 88 -0.06 -13.80 -0.74
N TYR A 89 0.78 -14.64 -1.35
CA TYR A 89 0.33 -15.82 -2.09
C TYR A 89 -0.40 -16.83 -1.19
N LEU A 90 0.06 -17.00 0.05
CA LEU A 90 -0.62 -17.82 1.05
C LEU A 90 -1.96 -17.24 1.52
N GLY A 91 -2.24 -15.97 1.19
CA GLY A 91 -3.48 -15.30 1.57
C GLY A 91 -3.53 -14.95 3.05
N ILE A 92 -2.42 -14.44 3.58
CA ILE A 92 -2.30 -13.95 4.96
C ILE A 92 -3.14 -12.68 5.17
N PRO A 93 -3.75 -12.49 6.36
CA PRO A 93 -4.59 -11.33 6.64
C PRO A 93 -3.82 -10.00 6.59
N ASP A 94 -4.50 -8.94 6.16
CA ASP A 94 -3.90 -7.61 5.94
C ASP A 94 -3.22 -7.05 7.20
N ASP A 95 -3.79 -7.23 8.39
CA ASP A 95 -3.21 -6.76 9.65
C ASP A 95 -1.84 -7.38 9.95
N MET A 96 -1.65 -8.66 9.61
CA MET A 96 -0.36 -9.34 9.73
C MET A 96 0.64 -8.88 8.65
N MET A 97 0.15 -8.57 7.45
CA MET A 97 0.99 -8.04 6.37
C MET A 97 1.49 -6.62 6.69
N GLU A 98 0.65 -5.77 7.28
CA GLU A 98 1.03 -4.44 7.77
C GLU A 98 2.13 -4.53 8.84
N ASP A 99 1.97 -5.42 9.82
CA ASP A 99 2.98 -5.68 10.86
C ASP A 99 4.30 -6.18 10.26
N LEU A 100 4.25 -7.16 9.35
CA LEU A 100 5.41 -7.71 8.65
C LEU A 100 6.22 -6.60 7.96
N ILE A 101 5.54 -5.78 7.16
CA ILE A 101 6.15 -4.68 6.41
C ILE A 101 6.73 -3.65 7.37
N GLY A 102 6.00 -3.30 8.43
CA GLY A 102 6.47 -2.41 9.49
C GLY A 102 7.72 -2.92 10.21
N LYS A 103 7.95 -4.24 10.28
CA LYS A 103 9.12 -4.85 10.92
C LYS A 103 10.30 -5.03 9.96
N MET A 104 10.06 -5.21 8.66
CA MET A 104 11.09 -5.22 7.61
C MET A 104 11.70 -3.83 7.41
N THR A 105 10.91 -2.79 7.64
CA THR A 105 11.31 -1.39 7.49
C THR A 105 11.90 -0.82 8.77
N ASN A 106 13.22 -0.72 8.82
CA ASN A 106 13.92 -0.02 9.90
C ASN A 106 14.28 1.43 9.55
N GLY A 107 13.87 1.94 8.38
CA GLY A 107 14.41 3.15 7.76
C GLY A 107 13.38 4.04 7.07
N SER A 108 13.88 5.05 6.36
CA SER A 108 13.06 6.05 5.64
C SER A 108 12.43 5.45 4.38
N ILE A 109 11.16 5.79 4.09
CA ILE A 109 10.53 5.40 2.81
C ILE A 109 11.33 5.89 1.59
N ILE A 110 12.08 6.99 1.74
CA ILE A 110 12.98 7.50 0.70
C ILE A 110 14.12 6.52 0.42
N GLU A 111 14.70 5.93 1.46
CA GLU A 111 15.75 4.93 1.33
C GLU A 111 15.19 3.66 0.67
N TYR A 112 13.97 3.26 1.05
CA TYR A 112 13.27 2.16 0.40
C TYR A 112 13.08 2.40 -1.11
N VAL A 113 12.56 3.57 -1.51
CA VAL A 113 12.42 3.93 -2.93
C VAL A 113 13.77 3.88 -3.65
N ASP A 114 14.85 4.33 -3.00
CA ASP A 114 16.18 4.29 -3.60
C ASP A 114 16.72 2.86 -3.76
N GLU A 115 16.44 1.96 -2.81
CA GLU A 115 16.79 0.54 -2.96
C GLU A 115 15.95 -0.15 -4.04
N CYS A 116 14.65 0.18 -4.17
CA CYS A 116 13.80 -0.36 -5.25
C CYS A 116 14.42 -0.14 -6.63
N LYS A 117 14.96 1.06 -6.89
CA LYS A 117 15.60 1.42 -8.17
C LYS A 117 16.82 0.58 -8.53
N LYS A 118 17.43 -0.12 -7.56
CA LYS A 118 18.63 -0.92 -7.76
C LYS A 118 18.32 -2.36 -8.17
N ILE A 119 17.06 -2.77 -8.09
CA ILE A 119 16.61 -4.12 -8.44
C ILE A 119 15.60 -4.06 -9.59
N THR A 120 15.22 -5.22 -10.14
CA THR A 120 14.14 -5.28 -11.15
C THR A 120 12.81 -4.90 -10.50
N TYR A 121 11.97 -4.17 -11.22
CA TYR A 121 10.64 -3.81 -10.72
C TYR A 121 9.81 -5.07 -10.41
N ASP A 122 9.19 -5.08 -9.25
CA ASP A 122 8.38 -6.19 -8.72
C ASP A 122 7.07 -5.60 -8.18
N ASP A 123 5.92 -6.19 -8.52
CA ASP A 123 4.62 -5.67 -8.09
C ASP A 123 4.41 -5.72 -6.56
N ASN A 124 5.16 -6.56 -5.85
CA ASN A 124 5.20 -6.54 -4.39
C ASN A 124 5.81 -5.24 -3.83
N MET A 125 6.56 -4.49 -4.65
CA MET A 125 6.96 -3.13 -4.27
C MET A 125 5.71 -2.31 -3.98
N LEU A 126 4.73 -2.25 -4.89
CA LEU A 126 3.49 -1.49 -4.68
C LEU A 126 2.75 -1.93 -3.42
N PHE A 127 2.65 -3.24 -3.20
CA PHE A 127 1.99 -3.78 -2.00
C PHE A 127 2.69 -3.31 -0.72
N PHE A 128 4.02 -3.30 -0.71
CA PHE A 128 4.77 -2.71 0.40
C PHE A 128 4.46 -1.23 0.59
N PHE A 129 4.41 -0.44 -0.50
CA PHE A 129 4.02 0.97 -0.43
C PHE A 129 2.62 1.12 0.19
N GLU A 130 1.63 0.34 -0.25
CA GLU A 130 0.24 0.44 0.24
C GLU A 130 0.09 0.11 1.74
N ASN A 131 0.94 -0.77 2.29
CA ASN A 131 0.81 -1.28 3.66
C ASN A 131 1.83 -0.68 4.67
N TYR A 132 2.65 0.29 4.26
CA TYR A 132 3.63 0.90 5.15
C TYR A 132 3.04 2.02 6.04
N HIS A 133 2.70 1.72 7.28
CA HIS A 133 1.98 2.63 8.22
C HIS A 133 2.53 4.06 8.40
N PHE A 134 3.82 4.33 8.11
CA PHE A 134 4.44 5.65 8.25
C PHE A 134 4.09 6.66 7.14
N TRP A 135 3.22 6.33 6.17
CA TRP A 135 2.59 7.33 5.29
C TRP A 135 1.77 8.37 6.05
N ARG A 136 1.41 8.08 7.30
CA ARG A 136 0.81 9.09 8.19
C ARG A 136 1.87 10.14 8.48
N LEU A 137 1.92 11.12 7.60
CA LEU A 137 2.56 12.43 7.70
C LEU A 137 1.98 13.29 8.86
N ASN A 138 1.62 12.64 9.97
CA ASN A 138 1.02 13.21 11.15
C ASN A 138 2.13 13.81 12.02
N SER A 139 2.63 14.99 11.64
CA SER A 139 3.14 15.91 12.65
C SER A 139 1.97 16.79 13.09
N ASN A 140 1.57 16.67 14.36
CA ASN A 140 0.49 17.41 15.05
C ASN A 140 0.74 18.93 15.15
N ASN A 141 1.34 19.55 14.15
CA ASN A 141 1.71 20.95 14.13
C ASN A 141 1.54 21.48 12.70
N GLU A 142 0.30 21.80 12.32
CA GLU A 142 -0.17 22.03 10.93
C GLU A 142 0.78 22.90 10.09
N LYS A 143 1.28 24.02 10.62
CA LYS A 143 2.16 24.93 9.85
C LYS A 143 3.62 24.45 9.73
N PHE A 144 4.10 23.65 10.67
CA PHE A 144 5.45 23.07 10.65
C PHE A 144 5.48 21.73 9.88
N ALA A 145 4.34 21.04 9.86
CA ALA A 145 4.06 19.91 9.00
C ALA A 145 4.16 20.33 7.54
N GLU A 146 3.35 21.30 7.11
CA GLU A 146 3.17 21.66 5.69
C GLU A 146 4.48 21.86 4.90
N ARG A 147 5.46 22.63 5.42
CA ARG A 147 6.74 22.85 4.70
C ARG A 147 7.63 21.61 4.66
N ARG A 148 7.66 20.83 5.74
CA ARG A 148 8.43 19.58 5.79
C ARG A 148 7.79 18.53 4.89
N LEU A 149 6.45 18.46 4.87
CA LEU A 149 5.67 17.57 4.02
C LEU A 149 5.84 17.91 2.54
N MET A 150 5.87 19.18 2.16
CA MET A 150 6.12 19.62 0.78
C MET A 150 7.57 19.34 0.33
N GLY A 151 8.56 19.57 1.20
CA GLY A 151 9.96 19.19 0.93
C GLY A 151 10.14 17.68 0.78
N THR A 152 9.51 16.89 1.66
CA THR A 152 9.48 15.43 1.57
C THR A 152 8.74 14.96 0.33
N PHE A 153 7.62 15.59 -0.05
CA PHE A 153 6.86 15.26 -1.25
C PHE A 153 7.69 15.48 -2.51
N ASN A 154 8.33 16.64 -2.68
CA ASN A 154 9.12 16.90 -3.88
C ASN A 154 10.27 15.91 -4.03
N LEU A 155 11.03 15.68 -2.95
CA LEU A 155 12.11 14.69 -2.94
C LEU A 155 11.60 13.29 -3.28
N PHE A 156 10.45 12.93 -2.71
CA PHE A 156 9.83 11.64 -2.94
C PHE A 156 9.32 11.49 -4.37
N PHE A 157 8.60 12.49 -4.88
CA PHE A 157 8.08 12.57 -6.24
C PHE A 157 9.20 12.46 -7.26
N GLU A 158 10.30 13.21 -7.12
CA GLU A 158 11.47 13.10 -7.99
C GLU A 158 12.04 11.68 -7.99
N LYS A 159 12.01 11.00 -6.84
CA LYS A 159 12.51 9.64 -6.74
C LYS A 159 11.59 8.61 -7.37
N ILE A 160 10.28 8.73 -7.22
CA ILE A 160 9.33 7.76 -7.80
C ILE A 160 8.98 8.06 -9.26
N ASN A 161 9.15 9.29 -9.72
CA ASN A 161 8.77 9.70 -11.07
C ASN A 161 9.85 9.41 -12.12
N VAL A 162 10.37 8.19 -12.09
CA VAL A 162 11.35 7.67 -13.04
C VAL A 162 10.77 6.46 -13.78
N ASP A 163 11.33 6.11 -14.94
CA ASP A 163 10.79 5.04 -15.78
C ASP A 163 10.93 3.64 -15.19
N HIS A 164 11.77 3.47 -14.18
CA HIS A 164 11.86 2.23 -13.41
C HIS A 164 10.51 1.84 -12.78
N PHE A 165 9.70 2.82 -12.36
CA PHE A 165 8.38 2.56 -11.79
C PHE A 165 7.29 2.66 -12.85
N SER A 166 6.36 1.70 -12.84
CA SER A 166 5.22 1.70 -13.74
C SER A 166 4.37 2.97 -13.58
N ILE A 167 3.65 3.39 -14.62
CA ILE A 167 2.74 4.55 -14.53
C ILE A 167 1.66 4.30 -13.48
N THR A 168 1.15 3.06 -13.39
CA THR A 168 0.17 2.64 -12.39
C THR A 168 0.69 2.83 -10.98
N PHE A 169 1.93 2.37 -10.72
CA PHE A 169 2.61 2.58 -9.44
C PHE A 169 2.72 4.07 -9.12
N ARG A 170 3.27 4.86 -10.05
CA ARG A 170 3.49 6.29 -9.86
C ARG A 170 2.19 7.02 -9.53
N LYS A 171 1.12 6.76 -10.29
CA LYS A 171 -0.21 7.35 -10.08
C LYS A 171 -0.73 7.03 -8.69
N LYS A 172 -0.74 5.75 -8.30
CA LYS A 172 -1.25 5.31 -7.01
C LYS A 172 -0.51 5.97 -5.85
N VAL A 173 0.82 5.92 -5.85
CA VAL A 173 1.60 6.48 -4.74
C VAL A 173 1.45 8.00 -4.64
N ILE A 174 1.49 8.72 -5.77
CA ILE A 174 1.28 10.18 -5.79
C ILE A 174 -0.12 10.54 -5.29
N LYS A 175 -1.16 9.82 -5.74
CA LYS A 175 -2.54 10.00 -5.28
C LYS A 175 -2.63 9.83 -3.76
N SER A 176 -2.11 8.74 -3.21
CA SER A 176 -2.13 8.48 -1.76
C SER A 176 -1.44 9.58 -0.96
N MET A 177 -0.31 10.10 -1.45
CA MET A 177 0.36 11.25 -0.82
C MET A 177 -0.50 12.51 -0.86
N ILE A 178 -1.11 12.82 -2.00
CA ILE A 178 -2.01 13.99 -2.12
C ILE A 178 -3.17 13.87 -1.14
N LEU A 179 -3.84 12.71 -1.09
CA LEU A 179 -4.95 12.44 -0.18
C LEU A 179 -4.54 12.67 1.29
N SER A 180 -3.36 12.21 1.70
CA SER A 180 -2.85 12.44 3.07
C SER A 180 -2.56 13.91 3.40
N MET A 181 -2.41 14.78 2.39
CA MET A 181 -2.16 16.21 2.53
C MET A 181 -3.45 17.04 2.39
N LEU A 182 -4.57 16.42 1.98
CA LEU A 182 -5.87 17.07 1.99
C LEU A 182 -6.33 17.24 3.45
N PRO A 183 -6.87 18.41 3.82
CA PRO A 183 -7.30 18.65 5.19
C PRO A 183 -8.36 17.63 5.62
N ILE A 184 -8.07 16.89 6.70
CA ILE A 184 -8.82 15.73 7.23
C ILE A 184 -10.26 16.08 7.67
N ASN A 185 -10.59 17.37 7.81
CA ASN A 185 -11.92 17.83 8.23
C ASN A 185 -12.85 18.17 7.06
N MET A 186 -12.83 17.36 6.00
CA MET A 186 -13.78 17.53 4.90
C MET A 186 -15.21 17.06 5.24
N SER A 187 -15.45 16.50 6.43
CA SER A 187 -16.79 16.13 6.91
C SER A 187 -17.78 17.31 7.00
N MET A 188 -17.35 18.54 6.72
CA MET A 188 -18.20 19.72 6.57
C MET A 188 -17.84 20.56 5.33
N LEU A 189 -17.26 19.95 4.28
CA LEU A 189 -16.95 20.69 3.07
C LEU A 189 -18.25 21.18 2.42
N HIS A 190 -18.43 22.50 2.35
CA HIS A 190 -19.49 23.08 1.57
C HIS A 190 -19.06 23.20 0.10
N VAL A 191 -20.02 23.21 -0.81
CA VAL A 191 -19.74 23.45 -2.25
C VAL A 191 -18.91 24.73 -2.46
N GLU A 192 -19.11 25.75 -1.63
CA GLU A 192 -18.39 27.04 -1.64
C GLU A 192 -16.92 26.90 -1.24
N ASP A 193 -16.57 25.88 -0.46
CA ASP A 193 -15.20 25.59 0.01
C ASP A 193 -14.38 24.80 -1.03
N VAL A 194 -15.00 24.31 -2.10
CA VAL A 194 -14.32 23.52 -3.13
C VAL A 194 -13.29 24.36 -3.89
N PRO A 195 -13.60 25.55 -4.44
CA PRO A 195 -12.59 26.37 -5.11
C PRO A 195 -11.36 26.73 -4.25
N PRO A 196 -11.50 27.18 -2.98
CA PRO A 196 -10.33 27.45 -2.14
C PRO A 196 -9.57 26.18 -1.76
N THR A 197 -10.25 25.04 -1.60
CA THR A 197 -9.60 23.74 -1.34
C THR A 197 -8.75 23.31 -2.52
N VAL A 198 -9.30 23.29 -3.73
CA VAL A 198 -8.56 22.94 -4.96
C VAL A 198 -7.38 23.90 -5.18
N ASN A 199 -7.57 25.20 -4.93
CA ASN A 199 -6.50 26.19 -5.07
C ASN A 199 -5.36 25.92 -4.08
N ARG A 200 -5.70 25.67 -2.80
CA ARG A 200 -4.71 25.34 -1.76
C ARG A 200 -3.91 24.09 -2.14
N CYS A 201 -4.57 23.05 -2.62
CA CYS A 201 -3.92 21.84 -3.10
C CYS A 201 -2.95 22.14 -4.25
N CYS A 202 -3.39 22.91 -5.24
CA CYS A 202 -2.52 23.24 -6.36
C CYS A 202 -1.35 24.15 -6.01
N CYS A 203 -1.48 24.98 -4.98
CA CYS A 203 -0.33 25.70 -4.43
C CYS A 203 0.69 24.73 -3.81
N TYR A 204 0.25 23.71 -3.06
CA TYR A 204 1.16 22.74 -2.44
C TYR A 204 1.93 21.90 -3.47
N PHE A 205 1.26 21.47 -4.53
CA PHE A 205 1.86 20.58 -5.54
C PHE A 205 2.39 21.32 -6.78
N ALA A 206 2.50 22.66 -6.71
CA ALA A 206 2.94 23.50 -7.82
C ALA A 206 2.17 23.25 -9.14
N CYS A 207 0.85 23.01 -9.05
CA CYS A 207 -0.07 22.82 -10.19
C CYS A 207 -0.93 24.05 -10.51
N GLY A 208 -0.47 25.25 -10.16
CA GLY A 208 -1.19 26.51 -10.42
C GLY A 208 -1.63 26.69 -11.87
N ASP A 209 -0.81 26.27 -12.83
CA ASP A 209 -1.09 26.42 -14.27
C ASP A 209 -2.30 25.57 -14.74
N VAL A 210 -2.65 24.51 -14.01
CA VAL A 210 -3.79 23.63 -14.32
C VAL A 210 -4.92 23.71 -13.31
N TYR A 211 -4.81 24.60 -12.32
CA TYR A 211 -5.89 24.89 -11.38
C TYR A 211 -7.26 25.08 -12.07
N PRO A 212 -7.39 25.87 -13.16
CA PRO A 212 -8.68 26.06 -13.83
C PRO A 212 -9.27 24.76 -14.37
N THR A 213 -8.44 23.85 -14.87
CA THR A 213 -8.85 22.56 -15.42
C THR A 213 -9.32 21.63 -14.31
N ILE A 214 -8.53 21.51 -13.24
CA ILE A 214 -8.87 20.65 -12.09
C ILE A 214 -10.16 21.16 -11.44
N LEU A 215 -10.26 22.47 -11.19
CA LEU A 215 -11.46 23.09 -10.65
C LEU A 215 -12.70 22.80 -11.51
N LYS A 216 -12.59 22.96 -12.83
CA LYS A 216 -13.68 22.69 -13.76
C LYS A 216 -14.17 21.24 -13.64
N LEU A 217 -13.26 20.27 -13.60
CA LEU A 217 -13.59 18.85 -13.48
C LEU A 217 -14.26 18.54 -12.14
N THR A 218 -13.74 19.09 -11.03
CA THR A 218 -14.35 18.93 -9.70
C THR A 218 -15.75 19.54 -9.64
N LEU A 219 -15.95 20.75 -10.19
CA LEU A 219 -17.27 21.40 -10.23
C LEU A 219 -18.25 20.68 -11.15
N GLN A 220 -17.78 20.08 -12.26
CA GLN A 220 -18.61 19.25 -13.12
C GLN A 220 -19.15 18.03 -12.37
N TYR A 221 -18.32 17.36 -11.57
CA TYR A 221 -18.77 16.24 -10.73
C TYR A 221 -19.84 16.68 -9.73
N ILE A 222 -19.63 17.78 -9.01
CA ILE A 222 -20.65 18.33 -8.08
C ILE A 222 -21.97 18.63 -8.82
N ALA A 223 -21.88 19.18 -10.03
CA ALA A 223 -23.06 19.45 -10.83
C ALA A 223 -23.80 18.16 -11.24
N THR A 224 -23.10 17.03 -11.48
CA THR A 224 -23.74 15.74 -11.75
C THR A 224 -24.51 15.18 -10.56
N LEU A 225 -24.09 15.51 -9.33
CA LEU A 225 -24.82 15.19 -8.10
C LEU A 225 -26.07 16.06 -7.90
N GLY A 226 -26.27 17.09 -8.73
CA GLY A 226 -27.38 18.05 -8.60
C GLY A 226 -27.22 19.01 -7.41
N LEU A 227 -26.05 19.00 -6.76
CA LEU A 227 -25.76 19.83 -5.60
C LEU A 227 -25.37 21.24 -6.05
N LYS A 228 -26.13 22.24 -5.61
CA LYS A 228 -25.84 23.66 -5.90
C LYS A 228 -25.35 24.42 -4.67
N VAL A 229 -25.81 24.01 -3.49
CA VAL A 229 -25.48 24.55 -2.16
C VAL A 229 -25.71 23.42 -1.16
N GLY A 230 -24.88 23.31 -0.12
CA GLY A 230 -25.06 22.32 0.95
C GLY A 230 -23.77 21.61 1.35
N ASN A 231 -23.90 20.63 2.26
CA ASN A 231 -22.79 19.81 2.75
C ASN A 231 -22.53 18.65 1.79
N LEU A 232 -21.25 18.33 1.58
CA LEU A 232 -20.79 17.20 0.77
C LEU A 232 -20.46 15.97 1.63
N ILE A 233 -21.13 15.77 2.77
CA ILE A 233 -20.74 14.75 3.78
C ILE A 233 -20.55 13.37 3.17
N ASP A 234 -21.49 12.93 2.33
CA ASP A 234 -21.48 11.58 1.75
C ASP A 234 -20.55 11.46 0.51
N ASP A 235 -20.16 12.58 -0.10
CA ASP A 235 -19.38 12.62 -1.35
C ASP A 235 -17.95 13.12 -1.14
N THR A 236 -17.60 13.47 0.09
CA THR A 236 -16.32 14.07 0.46
C THR A 236 -15.13 13.21 0.06
N GLU A 237 -15.22 11.89 0.29
CA GLU A 237 -14.18 10.93 -0.08
C GLU A 237 -13.99 10.88 -1.60
N THR A 238 -15.08 10.74 -2.35
CA THR A 238 -15.06 10.75 -3.82
C THR A 238 -14.52 12.05 -4.38
N LEU A 239 -14.87 13.18 -3.77
CA LEU A 239 -14.40 14.49 -4.21
C LEU A 239 -12.89 14.67 -3.97
N SER A 240 -12.40 14.20 -2.81
CA SER A 240 -10.98 14.12 -2.49
C SER A 240 -10.22 13.28 -3.51
N ASP A 241 -10.80 12.13 -3.85
CA ASP A 241 -10.26 11.19 -4.83
C ASP A 241 -10.16 11.81 -6.23
N ILE A 242 -11.20 12.49 -6.70
CA ILE A 242 -11.20 13.20 -7.99
C ILE A 242 -10.12 14.27 -8.00
N ILE A 243 -9.99 15.07 -6.95
CA ILE A 243 -8.96 16.12 -6.87
C ILE A 243 -7.57 15.46 -6.92
N ALA A 244 -7.33 14.44 -6.10
CA ALA A 244 -6.06 13.75 -6.02
C ALA A 244 -5.68 13.07 -7.34
N ASP A 245 -6.61 12.41 -8.02
CA ASP A 245 -6.40 11.77 -9.32
C ASP A 245 -5.98 12.79 -10.37
N ASN A 246 -6.71 13.90 -10.51
CA ASN A 246 -6.39 14.91 -11.50
C ASN A 246 -5.03 15.59 -11.27
N ILE A 247 -4.68 15.85 -10.00
CA ILE A 247 -3.35 16.38 -9.66
C ILE A 247 -2.28 15.33 -9.98
N ALA A 248 -2.46 14.06 -9.58
CA ALA A 248 -1.50 12.99 -9.82
C ALA A 248 -1.25 12.76 -11.32
N GLU A 249 -2.31 12.76 -12.14
CA GLU A 249 -2.19 12.66 -13.59
C GLU A 249 -1.38 13.83 -14.16
N PHE A 250 -1.73 15.07 -13.79
CA PHE A 250 -1.01 16.24 -14.26
C PHE A 250 0.48 16.17 -13.92
N LEU A 251 0.83 15.83 -12.68
CA LEU A 251 2.22 15.77 -12.22
C LEU A 251 3.05 14.77 -13.04
N ILE A 252 2.47 13.60 -13.33
CA ILE A 252 3.15 12.57 -14.13
C ILE A 252 3.32 13.02 -15.58
N PHE A 253 2.30 13.64 -16.19
CA PHE A 253 2.36 14.07 -17.59
C PHE A 253 3.27 15.28 -17.80
N ARG A 254 3.34 16.22 -16.85
CA ARG A 254 4.23 17.39 -16.93
C ARG A 254 5.70 16.99 -17.01
N HIS A 255 6.12 15.99 -16.25
CA HIS A 255 7.51 15.58 -16.19
C HIS A 255 7.99 14.90 -17.49
N LYS A 256 7.09 14.21 -18.21
CA LYS A 256 7.40 13.63 -19.54
C LYS A 256 7.72 14.66 -20.62
N ILE A 257 7.31 15.92 -20.44
CA ILE A 257 7.56 17.00 -21.40
C ILE A 257 8.86 17.75 -21.07
N ALA A 258 9.35 17.62 -19.82
CA ALA A 258 10.55 18.32 -19.34
C ALA A 258 11.83 17.46 -19.34
N ALA A 259 11.70 16.14 -19.52
CA ALA A 259 12.81 15.18 -19.67
C ALA A 259 13.08 14.89 -21.15
#